data_AF-A0A356P8I7-F1
#
_entry.id   AF-A0A356P8I7-F1
#
_cell.length_a   1.000
_cell.length_b   1.000
_cell.length_c   1.000
_cell.angle_alpha   90.00
_cell.angle_beta   90.00
_cell.angle_gamma   90.00
#
_symmetry.space_group_name_H-M   'P 1'
#
loop_
_entity.id
_entity.type
_entity.pdbx_description
1 polymer ?
#
loop_
_entity_poly.entity_id
_entity_poly.type
_entity_poly.pdbx_seq_one_letter_code
_entity_poly.pdbx_strand_id
1 'polypeptide(L)'
;MDRAKGDLMSKDTFLNNVSFTKEPYKGILVSADTKNNQYKIAVQVSENQVFMVDQVSDQEVSRRVEEWVPRVNEIQRQYGVTHDPESPVY
;
A
#
# COMPACT_ATOMS: atom_id res chain seq x y z
N MET A 1 -4.53 -2.56 -19.92
CA MET A 1 -3.34 -3.38 -19.56
C MET A 1 -2.79 -2.75 -18.30
N ASP A 2 -3.32 -3.14 -17.14
CA ASP A 2 -3.21 -2.37 -15.90
C ASP A 2 -2.49 -3.22 -14.86
N ARG A 3 -1.20 -3.47 -15.11
CA ARG A 3 -0.33 -4.35 -14.32
C ARG A 3 0.32 -3.62 -13.15
N ALA A 4 -0.48 -3.00 -12.29
CA ALA A 4 0.05 -2.36 -11.08
C ALA A 4 -0.90 -2.55 -9.88
N LYS A 5 -1.64 -3.67 -9.83
CA LYS A 5 -2.39 -4.07 -8.65
C LYS A 5 -1.79 -5.37 -8.14
N GLY A 6 -1.46 -5.43 -6.86
CA GLY A 6 -0.94 -6.63 -6.22
C GLY A 6 0.57 -6.75 -6.12
N ASP A 7 1.30 -5.63 -6.18
CA ASP A 7 2.76 -5.64 -6.07
C ASP A 7 3.22 -5.25 -4.66
N LEU A 8 4.05 -6.10 -4.05
CA LEU A 8 4.70 -5.85 -2.77
C LEU A 8 6.03 -5.14 -3.03
N MET A 9 6.19 -3.93 -2.52
CA MET A 9 7.39 -3.13 -2.73
C MET A 9 7.83 -2.42 -1.45
N SER A 10 9.07 -1.94 -1.46
CA SER A 10 9.57 -1.12 -0.35
C SER A 10 8.85 0.22 -0.30
N LYS A 11 8.66 0.74 0.90
CA LYS A 11 8.08 2.07 1.13
C LYS A 11 8.82 3.16 0.34
N ASP A 12 10.16 3.10 0.32
CA ASP A 12 10.99 4.01 -0.50
C ASP A 12 10.66 3.94 -2.00
N THR A 13 10.50 2.74 -2.55
CA THR A 13 10.14 2.55 -3.96
C THR A 13 8.75 3.09 -4.27
N PHE A 14 7.81 2.93 -3.34
CA PHE A 14 6.45 3.45 -3.46
C PHE A 14 6.38 4.98 -3.36
N LEU A 15 7.22 5.56 -2.50
CA LEU A 15 7.32 7.01 -2.28
C LEU A 15 8.27 7.71 -3.25
N ASN A 16 8.90 6.98 -4.17
CA ASN A 16 9.99 7.44 -5.02
C ASN A 16 9.73 8.82 -5.66
N ASN A 17 10.34 9.86 -5.06
CA ASN A 17 10.29 11.26 -5.46
C ASN A 17 8.91 11.94 -5.43
N VAL A 18 7.99 11.51 -4.57
CA VAL A 18 6.70 12.20 -4.39
C VAL A 18 6.71 13.09 -3.14
N SER A 19 6.59 14.40 -3.34
CA SER A 19 6.59 15.41 -2.28
C SER A 19 5.36 15.35 -1.37
N PHE A 20 4.33 14.60 -1.77
CA PHE A 20 3.05 14.52 -1.07
C PHE A 20 2.78 13.09 -0.64
N THR A 21 3.17 12.78 0.59
CA THR A 21 2.73 11.59 1.33
C THR A 21 1.71 12.07 2.34
N LYS A 22 0.44 11.73 2.17
CA LYS A 22 -0.51 11.84 3.30
C LYS A 22 -0.06 10.84 4.36
N GLU A 23 0.09 11.30 5.60
CA GLU A 23 0.46 10.49 6.75
C GLU A 23 -0.34 9.17 6.79
N PRO A 24 0.25 8.05 7.25
CA PRO A 24 -0.39 6.76 7.24
C PRO A 24 -1.70 6.80 8.03
N TYR A 25 -2.82 6.84 7.33
CA TYR A 25 -4.13 6.80 7.96
C TYR A 25 -4.55 5.34 8.07
N LYS A 26 -4.60 4.82 9.31
CA LYS A 26 -5.00 3.45 9.61
C LYS A 26 -4.24 2.39 8.79
N GLY A 27 -2.93 2.59 8.57
CA GLY A 27 -2.09 1.65 7.83
C GLY A 27 -2.21 1.73 6.30
N ILE A 28 -2.88 2.74 5.75
CA ILE A 28 -2.89 3.03 4.31
C ILE A 28 -1.92 4.16 3.98
N LEU A 29 -1.16 3.98 2.92
CA LEU A 29 -0.26 4.96 2.31
C LEU A 29 -0.79 5.36 0.94
N VAL A 30 -0.72 6.65 0.66
CA VAL A 30 -1.14 7.21 -0.63
C VAL A 30 0.04 7.98 -1.22
N SER A 31 0.39 7.65 -2.47
CA SER A 31 1.49 8.27 -3.21
C SER A 31 0.95 8.90 -4.49
N ALA A 32 1.31 10.15 -4.75
CA ALA A 32 0.85 10.89 -5.93
C ALA A 32 1.75 10.60 -7.13
N ASP A 33 1.27 9.84 -8.11
CA ASP A 33 1.95 9.63 -9.38
C ASP A 33 1.69 10.81 -10.32
N THR A 34 2.51 11.85 -10.20
CA THR A 34 2.42 13.08 -11.01
C THR A 34 2.67 12.83 -12.51
N LYS A 35 3.32 11.72 -12.87
CA LYS A 35 3.57 11.34 -14.27
C LYS A 35 2.30 10.90 -14.98
N ASN A 36 1.42 10.18 -14.29
CA ASN A 36 0.17 9.68 -14.84
C ASN A 36 -1.06 10.42 -14.31
N ASN A 37 -0.86 11.47 -13.50
CA ASN A 37 -1.92 12.26 -12.85
C ASN A 37 -2.90 11.39 -12.04
N GLN A 38 -2.34 10.38 -11.36
CA GLN A 38 -3.07 9.37 -10.58
C GLN A 38 -2.46 9.22 -9.19
N TYR A 39 -3.21 8.64 -8.27
CA TYR A 39 -2.77 8.30 -6.93
C TYR A 39 -2.69 6.79 -6.81
N LYS A 40 -1.60 6.33 -6.21
CA LYS A 40 -1.40 4.94 -5.82
C LYS A 40 -1.82 4.78 -4.37
N ILE A 41 -2.55 3.71 -4.09
CA ILE A 41 -3.01 3.35 -2.76
C ILE A 41 -2.33 2.04 -2.39
N ALA A 42 -1.63 2.05 -1.27
CA ALA A 42 -0.96 0.88 -0.73
C ALA A 42 -1.29 0.67 0.74
N VAL A 43 -1.32 -0.59 1.16
CA VAL A 43 -1.42 -0.96 2.57
C VAL A 43 -0.03 -1.20 3.10
N GLN A 44 0.33 -0.57 4.21
CA GLN A 44 1.56 -0.84 4.90
C GLN A 44 1.45 -2.22 5.57
N VAL A 45 2.25 -3.18 5.11
CA VAL A 45 2.25 -4.55 5.66
C VAL A 45 3.40 -4.78 6.63
N SER A 46 4.45 -3.96 6.59
CA SER A 46 5.55 -3.94 7.57
C SER A 46 6.14 -2.54 7.67
N GLU A 47 7.14 -2.32 8.52
CA GLU A 47 7.78 -1.00 8.69
C GLU A 47 8.29 -0.42 7.37
N ASN A 48 8.94 -1.26 6.55
CA ASN A 48 9.56 -0.86 5.29
C ASN A 48 8.86 -1.42 4.04
N GLN A 49 7.75 -2.14 4.18
CA GLN A 49 7.06 -2.79 3.05
C GLN A 49 5.62 -2.34 2.93
N VAL A 50 5.19 -2.15 1.68
CA VAL A 50 3.85 -1.73 1.32
C VAL A 50 3.33 -2.59 0.17
N PHE A 51 2.05 -2.92 0.24
CA PHE A 51 1.36 -3.70 -0.77
C PHE A 51 0.43 -2.79 -1.56
N MET A 52 0.70 -2.61 -2.84
CA MET A 52 -0.09 -1.73 -3.70
C MET A 52 -1.41 -2.41 -4.07
N VAL A 53 -2.51 -1.84 -3.56
CA VAL A 53 -3.85 -2.41 -3.73
C VAL A 53 -4.62 -1.79 -4.88
N ASP A 54 -4.37 -0.51 -5.18
CA ASP A 54 -5.11 0.20 -6.22
C ASP A 54 -4.39 1.44 -6.75
N GLN A 55 -4.85 1.92 -7.91
CA GLN A 55 -4.40 3.16 -8.53
C GLN A 55 -5.62 3.86 -9.13
N VAL A 56 -5.85 5.10 -8.71
CA VAL A 56 -7.07 5.86 -9.02
C VAL A 56 -6.78 7.32 -9.31
N SER A 57 -7.73 8.02 -9.91
CA SER A 57 -7.65 9.47 -10.10
C SER A 57 -7.83 10.23 -8.78
N ASP A 58 -7.43 11.50 -8.75
CA ASP A 58 -7.58 12.41 -7.60
C ASP A 58 -9.01 12.40 -7.01
N GLN A 59 -10.02 12.47 -7.86
CA GLN A 59 -11.42 12.53 -7.45
C GLN A 59 -11.91 11.26 -6.75
N GLU A 60 -11.26 10.12 -6.99
CA GLU A 60 -11.65 8.82 -6.45
C GLU A 60 -10.79 8.38 -5.27
N VAL A 61 -9.64 9.03 -5.02
CA VAL A 61 -8.66 8.59 -4.02
C VAL A 61 -9.27 8.50 -2.62
N SER A 62 -10.03 9.51 -2.20
CA SER A 62 -10.64 9.54 -0.88
C SER A 62 -11.63 8.38 -0.70
N ARG A 63 -12.50 8.16 -1.70
CA ARG A 63 -13.48 7.08 -1.68
C ARG A 63 -12.81 5.71 -1.64
N ARG A 64 -11.80 5.48 -2.48
CA ARG A 64 -11.08 4.20 -2.48
C ARG A 64 -10.31 3.94 -1.19
N VAL A 65 -9.72 4.97 -0.60
CA VAL A 65 -9.06 4.83 0.72
C VAL A 65 -10.08 4.34 1.74
N GLU A 66 -11.27 4.95 1.84
CA GLU A 66 -12.31 4.53 2.77
C GLU A 66 -12.79 3.08 2.53
N GLU A 67 -12.84 2.63 1.27
CA GLU A 67 -13.17 1.24 0.92
C GLU A 67 -12.08 0.24 1.33
N TRP A 68 -10.80 0.64 1.32
CA TRP A 68 -9.68 -0.21 1.69
C TRP A 68 -9.40 -0.22 3.20
N VAL A 69 -9.74 0.84 3.95
CA VAL A 69 -9.56 0.92 5.40
C VAL A 69 -10.04 -0.35 6.15
N PRO A 70 -11.27 -0.87 5.94
CA PRO A 70 -11.73 -2.06 6.66
C PRO A 70 -10.98 -3.34 6.26
N ARG A 71 -10.33 -3.37 5.09
CA ARG A 71 -9.58 -4.53 4.57
C ARG A 71 -8.09 -4.51 4.93
N VAL A 72 -7.58 -3.40 5.47
CA VAL A 72 -6.18 -3.27 5.89
C VAL A 72 -5.75 -4.41 6.79
N ASN A 73 -6.55 -4.71 7.83
CA ASN A 73 -6.23 -5.76 8.78
C ASN A 73 -6.13 -7.14 8.13
N GLU A 74 -6.98 -7.42 7.13
CA GLU A 74 -6.94 -8.68 6.40
C GLU A 74 -5.67 -8.78 5.56
N ILE A 75 -5.31 -7.71 4.84
CA ILE A 75 -4.09 -7.65 4.03
C ILE A 75 -2.85 -7.76 4.94
N GLN A 76 -2.80 -7.00 6.02
CA GLN A 76 -1.69 -7.08 6.99
C GLN A 76 -1.55 -8.48 7.60
N ARG A 77 -2.65 -9.21 7.84
CA ARG A 77 -2.57 -10.60 8.29
C ARG A 77 -2.05 -11.53 7.20
N GLN A 78 -2.47 -11.37 5.94
CA GLN A 78 -2.00 -12.20 4.84
C GLN A 78 -0.49 -12.02 4.60
N TYR A 79 -0.01 -10.78 4.58
CA TYR A 79 1.40 -10.48 4.28
C TYR A 79 2.29 -10.48 5.52
N GLY A 80 1.77 -10.09 6.69
CA GLY A 80 2.52 -10.05 7.96
C GLY A 80 2.82 -11.42 8.57
N VAL A 81 2.04 -12.47 8.23
CA VAL A 81 2.37 -13.85 8.62
C VAL A 81 3.51 -14.43 7.77
N THR A 82 3.80 -13.83 6.61
CA THR A 82 4.84 -14.34 5.69
C THR A 82 6.25 -13.87 6.08
N HIS A 83 6.40 -13.03 7.11
CA HIS A 83 7.69 -12.56 7.63
C HIS A 83 8.13 -13.27 8.93
N ASP A 84 7.75 -14.53 9.11
CA ASP A 84 8.40 -15.46 10.03
C ASP A 84 9.19 -16.52 9.24
N PRO A 85 10.42 -16.24 8.78
CA PRO A 85 11.37 -17.29 8.49
C PRO A 85 11.95 -17.83 9.81
N GLU A 86 11.42 -19.00 10.22
CA GLU A 86 12.07 -20.02 11.10
C GLU A 86 12.10 -19.68 12.62
N SER A 87 11.74 -20.51 13.61
CA SER A 87 11.74 -21.98 13.81
C SER A 87 11.31 -22.28 15.29
N PRO A 88 11.29 -23.52 15.85
CA PRO A 88 11.07 -24.87 15.33
C PRO A 88 9.89 -25.59 16.04
N VAL A 89 9.48 -26.74 15.50
CA VAL A 89 8.67 -27.72 16.25
C VAL A 89 9.58 -28.37 17.29
N TYR A 90 9.25 -28.22 18.59
CA TYR A 90 9.86 -28.96 19.70
C TYR A 90 9.29 -30.37 19.81
#